data_AF-A0A6I6JR39-F1
#
_entry.id   AF-A0A6I6JR39-F1
#
_cell.length_a   1.000
_cell.length_b   1.000
_cell.length_c   1.000
_cell.angle_alpha   90.00
_cell.angle_beta   90.00
_cell.angle_gamma   90.00
#
_symmetry.space_group_name_H-M   'P 1'
#
loop_
_entity.id
_entity.type
_entity.pdbx_description
1 polymer ?
#
loop_
_entity_poly.entity_id
_entity_poly.type
_entity_poly.pdbx_seq_one_letter_code
_entity_poly.pdbx_strand_id
1 'polypeptide(L)'
;MPSDKTTFKNVLYTHFVPCFFAGVALLYLGNALFPHDVAAALTDDRFVTADFLFALANGLLVGVAVLGFHGLYNRHLRRVGAVSRKPASSRKISYGMATGFLCGIVMVLLGLHREGLIPLTLGVLSILAWHLRAFTHTIVVLLRPGNSATWEEVIELLRIYLTMLAGFTLVNATLEVIHLLLGMEAPFGFLTNSGEIFLNALYFTVVSMTTLGYGDLVPRTWDAKLLLIFQSLTSYIMFALMVGIITRGVVRTREENGE
;
A
#
# COMPACT_ATOMS: atom_id res chain seq x y z
N MET A 1 6.68 10.29 31.80
CA MET A 1 7.17 9.73 30.52
C MET A 1 5.99 9.12 29.78
N PRO A 2 5.59 9.60 28.59
CA PRO A 2 4.58 8.88 27.82
C PRO A 2 5.23 7.57 27.34
N SER A 3 4.77 6.45 27.86
CA SER A 3 5.19 5.12 27.42
C SER A 3 4.97 5.03 25.91
N ASP A 4 5.97 4.56 25.16
CA ASP A 4 5.79 4.12 23.77
C ASP A 4 4.75 3.00 23.78
N LYS A 5 3.47 3.36 23.61
CA LYS A 5 2.35 2.41 23.54
C LYS A 5 2.34 1.82 22.14
N THR A 6 3.40 1.09 21.81
CA THR A 6 3.47 0.29 20.60
C THR A 6 2.47 -0.85 20.74
N THR A 7 1.27 -0.64 20.19
CA THR A 7 0.22 -1.66 20.10
C THR A 7 0.35 -2.40 18.78
N PHE A 8 -0.05 -3.67 18.76
CA PHE A 8 -0.09 -4.46 17.52
C PHE A 8 -0.93 -3.77 16.44
N LYS A 9 -2.08 -3.21 16.83
CA LYS A 9 -2.96 -2.44 15.93
C LYS A 9 -2.23 -1.29 15.23
N ASN A 10 -1.45 -0.48 15.96
CA ASN A 10 -0.72 0.65 15.37
C ASN A 10 0.37 0.17 14.40
N VAL A 11 1.04 -0.95 14.72
CA VAL A 11 2.07 -1.52 13.85
C VAL A 11 1.45 -2.12 12.60
N LEU A 12 0.37 -2.89 12.74
CA LEU A 12 -0.39 -3.48 11.64
C LEU A 12 -0.71 -2.43 10.57
N TYR A 13 -1.25 -1.30 11.00
CA TYR A 13 -1.67 -0.26 10.07
C TYR A 13 -0.54 0.51 9.39
N THR A 14 0.60 0.66 10.08
CA THR A 14 1.76 1.32 9.48
C THR A 14 2.56 0.39 8.57
N HIS A 15 2.46 -0.93 8.78
CA HIS A 15 3.25 -1.92 8.05
C HIS A 15 2.43 -2.67 6.99
N PHE A 16 1.11 -2.63 7.03
CA PHE A 16 0.23 -3.36 6.10
C PHE A 16 0.61 -3.09 4.63
N VAL A 17 0.66 -1.82 4.24
CA VAL A 17 0.94 -1.40 2.86
C VAL A 17 2.34 -1.81 2.38
N PRO A 18 3.43 -1.43 3.06
CA PRO A 18 4.77 -1.82 2.61
C PRO A 18 4.94 -3.34 2.62
N CYS A 19 4.36 -4.06 3.59
CA CYS A 19 4.38 -5.52 3.60
C CYS A 19 3.57 -6.14 2.46
N PHE A 20 2.42 -5.56 2.12
CA PHE A 20 1.60 -6.00 1.00
C PHE A 20 2.38 -5.87 -0.33
N PHE A 21 2.96 -4.71 -0.61
CA PHE A 21 3.79 -4.52 -1.80
C PHE A 21 5.05 -5.38 -1.81
N ALA A 22 5.71 -5.55 -0.67
CA ALA A 22 6.84 -6.46 -0.55
C ALA A 22 6.43 -7.90 -0.87
N GLY A 23 5.25 -8.33 -0.38
CA GLY A 23 4.67 -9.63 -0.70
C GLY A 23 4.45 -9.81 -2.20
N VAL A 24 3.82 -8.83 -2.85
CA VAL A 24 3.61 -8.86 -4.30
C VAL A 24 4.97 -8.95 -5.03
N ALA A 25 5.91 -8.06 -4.71
CA ALA A 25 7.19 -8.01 -5.40
C ALA A 25 7.97 -9.33 -5.25
N LEU A 26 7.95 -9.93 -4.04
CA LEU A 26 8.55 -11.24 -3.78
C LEU A 26 7.83 -12.36 -4.53
N LEU A 27 6.51 -12.28 -4.69
CA LEU A 27 5.72 -13.23 -5.48
C LEU A 27 6.14 -13.21 -6.95
N TYR A 28 6.20 -12.02 -7.56
CA TYR A 28 6.61 -11.87 -8.97
C TYR A 28 8.08 -12.26 -9.18
N LEU A 29 8.96 -11.87 -8.26
CA LEU A 29 10.37 -12.31 -8.30
C LEU A 29 10.47 -13.84 -8.17
N GLY A 30 9.68 -14.44 -7.28
CA GLY A 30 9.62 -15.88 -7.12
C GLY A 30 9.16 -16.58 -8.39
N ASN A 31 8.09 -16.08 -9.03
CA ASN A 31 7.58 -16.63 -10.30
C ASN A 31 8.59 -16.49 -11.45
N ALA A 32 9.33 -15.38 -11.51
CA ALA A 32 10.37 -15.16 -12.51
C ALA A 32 11.58 -16.12 -12.33
N LEU A 33 11.90 -16.49 -11.09
CA LEU A 33 13.01 -17.39 -10.77
C LEU A 33 12.61 -18.88 -10.82
N PHE A 34 11.35 -19.17 -10.50
CA PHE A 34 10.76 -20.51 -10.46
C PHE A 34 9.41 -20.46 -11.17
N PRO A 35 9.38 -20.59 -12.52
CA PRO A 35 8.14 -20.59 -13.26
C PRO A 35 7.31 -21.82 -12.88
N HIS A 36 6.37 -21.61 -11.96
CA HIS A 36 5.25 -22.51 -11.75
C HIS A 36 4.11 -22.01 -12.63
N ASP A 37 3.27 -22.91 -13.14
CA ASP A 37 2.00 -22.52 -13.78
C ASP A 37 1.06 -21.95 -12.71
N VAL A 38 1.32 -20.71 -12.26
CA VAL A 38 0.44 -19.94 -11.38
C VAL A 38 -0.94 -19.80 -12.03
N ALA A 39 -0.99 -19.81 -13.37
CA ALA A 39 -2.21 -19.88 -14.16
C ALA A 39 -3.02 -21.17 -13.94
N ALA A 40 -2.39 -22.33 -13.69
CA ALA A 40 -3.09 -23.58 -13.39
C ALA A 40 -3.69 -23.59 -11.97
N ALA A 41 -3.02 -22.94 -11.00
CA ALA A 41 -3.53 -22.78 -9.64
C ALA A 41 -4.73 -21.81 -9.58
N LEU A 42 -4.74 -20.77 -10.43
CA LEU A 42 -5.88 -19.85 -10.57
C LEU A 42 -7.14 -20.50 -11.17
N THR A 43 -7.00 -21.66 -11.82
CA THR A 43 -8.11 -22.40 -12.45
C THR A 43 -8.65 -23.56 -11.62
N ASP A 44 -8.02 -23.92 -10.49
CA ASP A 44 -8.47 -25.02 -9.64
C ASP A 44 -9.35 -24.48 -8.50
N ASP A 45 -10.62 -24.90 -8.47
CA ASP A 45 -11.63 -24.45 -7.50
C ASP A 45 -11.36 -24.96 -6.06
N ARG A 46 -10.29 -25.73 -5.85
CA ARG A 46 -9.95 -26.35 -4.56
C ARG A 46 -8.62 -25.81 -4.04
N PHE A 47 -8.61 -25.38 -2.77
CA PHE A 47 -7.36 -25.13 -2.06
C PHE A 47 -6.50 -26.40 -2.04
N VAL A 48 -5.36 -26.38 -2.71
CA VAL A 48 -4.38 -27.47 -2.67
C VAL A 48 -3.35 -27.17 -1.58
N THR A 49 -2.76 -28.20 -0.96
CA THR A 49 -1.71 -28.02 0.05
C THR A 49 -0.55 -27.17 -0.46
N ALA A 50 -0.28 -27.19 -1.77
CA ALA A 50 0.72 -26.36 -2.42
C ALA A 50 0.45 -24.85 -2.27
N ASP A 51 -0.81 -24.41 -2.36
CA ASP A 51 -1.19 -22.99 -2.24
C ASP A 51 -0.90 -22.46 -0.84
N PHE A 52 -1.20 -23.26 0.19
CA PHE A 52 -0.86 -22.94 1.58
C PHE A 52 0.64 -22.88 1.81
N LEU A 53 1.41 -23.81 1.25
CA LEU A 53 2.87 -23.82 1.36
C LEU A 53 3.49 -22.60 0.67
N PHE A 54 2.98 -22.24 -0.51
CA PHE A 54 3.41 -21.07 -1.25
C PHE A 54 3.06 -19.77 -0.51
N ALA A 55 1.85 -19.68 0.05
CA ALA A 55 1.44 -18.56 0.89
C ALA A 55 2.30 -18.40 2.15
N LEU A 56 2.60 -19.52 2.83
CA LEU A 56 3.49 -19.55 4.00
C LEU A 56 4.91 -19.12 3.64
N ALA A 57 5.44 -19.58 2.51
CA ALA A 57 6.76 -19.19 2.03
C ALA A 57 6.82 -17.69 1.72
N ASN A 58 5.82 -17.15 1.01
CA ASN A 58 5.73 -15.73 0.72
C ASN A 58 5.62 -14.89 2.00
N GLY A 59 4.74 -15.28 2.93
CA GLY A 59 4.63 -14.67 4.25
C GLY A 59 5.96 -14.65 5.00
N LEU A 60 6.67 -15.78 5.02
CA LEU A 60 7.96 -15.88 5.70
C LEU A 60 8.99 -14.91 5.09
N LEU A 61 9.07 -14.84 3.75
CA LEU A 61 9.97 -13.93 3.06
C LEU A 61 9.66 -12.46 3.39
N VAL A 62 8.38 -12.06 3.40
CA VAL A 62 7.98 -10.71 3.80
C VAL A 62 8.35 -10.44 5.27
N GLY A 63 8.08 -11.38 6.18
CA GLY A 63 8.44 -11.26 7.59
C GLY A 63 9.95 -11.09 7.80
N VAL A 64 10.76 -11.85 7.07
CA VAL A 64 12.23 -11.73 7.07
C VAL A 64 12.69 -10.40 6.48
N ALA A 65 12.05 -9.91 5.40
CA ALA A 65 12.35 -8.61 4.84
C ALA A 65 12.09 -7.47 5.86
N VAL A 66 11.00 -7.55 6.62
CA VAL A 66 10.71 -6.59 7.70
C VAL A 66 11.76 -6.65 8.81
N LEU A 67 12.17 -7.85 9.22
CA LEU A 67 13.25 -8.03 10.20
C LEU A 67 14.56 -7.41 9.70
N GLY A 68 14.93 -7.70 8.45
CA GLY A 68 16.13 -7.17 7.80
C GLY A 68 16.12 -5.65 7.73
N PHE A 69 15.01 -5.06 7.30
CA PHE A 69 14.83 -3.61 7.23
C PHE A 69 15.06 -2.95 8.61
N HIS A 70 14.36 -3.41 9.65
CA HIS A 70 14.52 -2.84 10.99
C HIS A 70 15.91 -3.10 11.57
N GLY A 71 16.52 -4.26 11.29
CA GLY A 71 17.88 -4.59 11.71
C GLY A 71 18.92 -3.64 11.11
N LEU A 72 18.85 -3.41 9.79
CA LEU A 72 19.72 -2.49 9.07
C LEU A 72 19.48 -1.04 9.51
N TYR A 73 18.22 -0.62 9.64
CA TYR A 73 17.86 0.73 10.07
C TYR A 73 18.32 1.03 11.51
N ASN A 74 18.11 0.10 12.44
CA ASN A 74 18.60 0.24 13.81
C ASN A 74 20.13 0.27 13.88
N ARG A 75 20.82 -0.52 13.05
CA ARG A 75 22.29 -0.50 12.96
C ARG A 75 22.78 0.83 12.41
N HIS A 76 22.10 1.39 11.41
CA HIS A 76 22.38 2.70 10.87
C HIS A 76 22.21 3.78 11.93
N LEU A 77 21.05 3.86 12.61
CA LEU A 77 20.80 4.85 13.67
C LEU A 77 21.85 4.83 14.79
N ARG A 78 22.29 3.63 15.19
CA ARG A 78 23.37 3.48 16.19
C ARG A 78 24.71 4.00 15.68
N ARG A 79 25.00 3.86 14.37
CA ARG A 79 26.25 4.38 13.76
C ARG A 79 26.27 5.90 13.65
N VAL A 80 25.16 6.53 13.25
CA VAL A 80 25.10 7.99 13.07
C VAL A 80 24.90 8.75 14.38
N GLY A 81 24.76 8.05 15.51
CA GLY A 81 24.56 8.69 16.81
C GLY A 81 23.30 9.57 16.87
N ALA A 82 22.25 9.22 16.13
CA ALA A 82 21.07 10.07 15.96
C ALA A 82 20.36 10.31 17.32
N VAL A 83 20.57 11.49 17.91
CA VAL A 83 20.01 11.86 19.22
C VAL A 83 18.48 11.98 19.18
N SER A 84 17.93 12.41 18.05
CA SER A 84 16.50 12.67 17.87
C SER A 84 15.66 11.40 17.60
N ARG A 85 16.24 10.36 16.99
CA ARG A 85 15.49 9.13 16.60
C ARG A 85 15.97 7.90 17.35
N LYS A 86 15.07 7.32 18.15
CA LYS A 86 15.34 6.09 18.89
C LYS A 86 15.22 4.85 17.98
N PRO A 87 16.12 3.85 18.13
CA PRO A 87 15.98 2.56 17.47
C PRO A 87 14.62 1.91 17.77
N ALA A 88 14.08 1.18 16.79
CA ALA A 88 12.84 0.44 16.97
C ALA A 88 12.98 -0.62 18.07
N SER A 89 11.99 -0.69 18.96
CA SER A 89 11.94 -1.69 20.04
C SER A 89 11.76 -3.11 19.49
N SER A 90 12.27 -4.11 20.22
CA SER A 90 12.11 -5.52 19.83
C SER A 90 10.63 -5.91 19.64
N ARG A 91 9.74 -5.34 20.45
CA ARG A 91 8.29 -5.53 20.34
C ARG A 91 7.74 -4.95 19.02
N LYS A 92 8.17 -3.75 18.62
CA LYS A 92 7.76 -3.15 17.34
C LYS A 92 8.21 -3.99 16.15
N ILE A 93 9.44 -4.50 16.19
CA ILE A 93 9.99 -5.37 15.16
C ILE A 93 9.20 -6.68 15.08
N SER A 94 8.94 -7.31 16.23
CA SER A 94 8.16 -8.56 16.30
C SER A 94 6.75 -8.39 15.74
N TYR A 95 6.06 -7.29 16.09
CA TYR A 95 4.75 -6.97 15.51
C TYR A 95 4.84 -6.71 14.02
N GLY A 96 5.87 -6.00 13.55
CA GLY A 96 6.10 -5.75 12.12
C GLY A 96 6.32 -7.04 11.34
N MET A 97 7.12 -7.97 11.88
CA MET A 97 7.34 -9.29 11.29
C MET A 97 6.04 -10.09 11.20
N ALA A 98 5.25 -10.12 12.28
CA ALA A 98 3.96 -10.80 12.31
C ALA A 98 2.98 -10.18 11.30
N THR A 99 2.93 -8.85 11.19
CA THR A 99 2.16 -8.17 10.16
C THR A 99 2.64 -8.55 8.76
N GLY A 100 3.95 -8.54 8.50
CA GLY A 100 4.52 -8.94 7.22
C GLY A 100 4.17 -10.36 6.83
N PHE A 101 4.32 -11.29 7.77
CA PHE A 101 3.97 -12.70 7.61
C PHE A 101 2.49 -12.89 7.25
N LEU A 102 1.59 -12.29 8.04
CA LEU A 102 0.16 -12.38 7.80
C LEU A 102 -0.24 -11.73 6.47
N CYS A 103 0.29 -10.54 6.14
CA CYS A 103 0.03 -9.88 4.87
C CYS A 103 0.47 -10.74 3.67
N GLY A 104 1.68 -11.33 3.73
CA GLY A 104 2.18 -12.16 2.64
C GLY A 104 1.38 -13.46 2.44
N ILE A 105 0.87 -14.06 3.52
CA ILE A 105 -0.04 -15.23 3.44
C ILE A 105 -1.39 -14.82 2.86
N VAL A 106 -2.02 -13.82 3.47
CA VAL A 106 -3.37 -13.36 3.12
C VAL A 106 -3.42 -12.93 1.65
N MET A 107 -2.38 -12.25 1.17
CA MET A 107 -2.27 -11.84 -0.23
C MET A 107 -2.31 -13.04 -1.19
N VAL A 108 -1.59 -14.13 -0.89
CA VAL A 108 -1.56 -15.33 -1.74
C VAL A 108 -2.86 -16.10 -1.63
N LEU A 109 -3.34 -16.35 -0.41
CA LEU A 109 -4.56 -17.14 -0.19
C LEU A 109 -5.83 -16.45 -0.68
N LEU A 110 -5.92 -15.12 -0.58
CA LEU A 110 -7.07 -14.36 -1.07
C LEU A 110 -6.93 -13.96 -2.55
N GLY A 111 -5.71 -13.94 -3.10
CA GLY A 111 -5.45 -13.58 -4.49
C GLY A 111 -5.55 -14.75 -5.47
N LEU A 112 -5.36 -15.99 -4.99
CA LEU A 112 -5.37 -17.18 -5.86
C LEU A 112 -6.74 -17.87 -5.98
N HIS A 113 -7.71 -17.56 -5.11
CA HIS A 113 -8.99 -18.27 -5.09
C HIS A 113 -10.20 -17.35 -5.22
N ARG A 114 -11.20 -17.82 -5.97
CA ARG A 114 -12.47 -17.14 -6.25
C ARG A 114 -13.21 -16.70 -4.98
N GLU A 115 -13.24 -17.58 -3.96
CA GLU A 115 -13.94 -17.35 -2.69
C GLU A 115 -13.21 -16.34 -1.76
N GLY A 116 -11.89 -16.18 -1.94
CA GLY A 116 -11.08 -15.21 -1.17
C GLY A 116 -11.26 -13.77 -1.64
N LEU A 117 -11.80 -13.57 -2.83
CA LEU A 117 -11.89 -12.27 -3.45
C LEU A 117 -12.83 -11.31 -2.72
N ILE A 118 -14.05 -11.75 -2.41
CA ILE A 118 -15.05 -10.92 -1.73
C ILE A 118 -14.56 -10.42 -0.36
N PRO A 119 -14.06 -11.27 0.56
CA PRO A 119 -13.52 -10.78 1.83
C PRO A 119 -12.27 -9.90 1.64
N LEU A 120 -11.46 -10.14 0.60
CA LEU A 120 -10.36 -9.24 0.24
C LEU A 120 -10.88 -7.86 -0.17
N THR A 121 -11.88 -7.79 -1.04
CA THR A 121 -12.54 -6.53 -1.45
C THR A 121 -13.01 -5.76 -0.23
N LEU A 122 -13.77 -6.42 0.64
CA LEU A 122 -14.35 -5.78 1.82
C LEU A 122 -13.27 -5.33 2.80
N GLY A 123 -12.21 -6.12 2.97
CA GLY A 123 -11.05 -5.75 3.77
C GLY A 123 -10.33 -4.52 3.21
N VAL A 124 -10.06 -4.50 1.90
CA VAL A 124 -9.41 -3.38 1.21
C VAL A 124 -10.25 -2.12 1.29
N LEU A 125 -11.56 -2.21 1.01
CA LEU A 125 -12.48 -1.07 1.11
C LEU A 125 -12.54 -0.52 2.55
N SER A 126 -12.53 -1.41 3.54
CA SER A 126 -12.50 -1.02 4.96
C SER A 126 -11.20 -0.31 5.32
N ILE A 127 -10.07 -0.81 4.83
CA ILE A 127 -8.74 -0.20 5.01
C ILE A 127 -8.69 1.17 4.33
N LEU A 128 -9.18 1.29 3.10
CA LEU A 128 -9.24 2.56 2.37
C LEU A 128 -10.13 3.58 3.07
N ALA A 129 -11.34 3.19 3.48
CA ALA A 129 -12.26 4.07 4.19
C ALA A 129 -11.62 4.59 5.49
N TRP A 130 -10.87 3.73 6.18
CA TRP A 130 -10.18 4.13 7.39
C TRP A 130 -8.99 5.07 7.12
N HIS A 131 -8.19 4.82 6.07
CA HIS A 131 -7.11 5.72 5.67
C HIS A 131 -7.63 7.07 5.17
N LEU A 132 -8.73 7.08 4.42
CA LEU A 132 -9.38 8.32 3.99
C LEU A 132 -9.86 9.15 5.19
N ARG A 133 -10.44 8.50 6.22
CA ARG A 133 -10.81 9.18 7.47
C ARG A 133 -9.59 9.74 8.21
N ALA A 134 -8.52 8.96 8.32
CA ALA A 134 -7.27 9.38 8.96
C ALA A 134 -6.66 10.58 8.22
N PHE A 135 -6.65 10.53 6.88
CA PHE A 135 -6.20 11.62 6.03
C PHE A 135 -7.01 12.89 6.29
N THR A 136 -8.34 12.86 6.18
CA THR A 136 -9.20 14.04 6.39
C THR A 136 -8.95 14.69 7.75
N HIS A 137 -8.75 13.90 8.81
CA HIS A 137 -8.41 14.44 10.12
C HIS A 137 -7.06 15.18 10.11
N THR A 138 -6.04 14.60 9.47
CA THR A 138 -4.72 15.23 9.31
C THR A 138 -4.80 16.52 8.50
N ILE A 139 -5.59 16.58 7.42
CA ILE A 139 -5.81 17.81 6.64
C ILE A 139 -6.36 18.92 7.54
N VAL A 140 -7.41 18.63 8.30
CA VAL A 140 -8.09 19.62 9.15
C VAL A 140 -7.13 20.20 10.20
N VAL A 141 -6.21 19.38 10.72
CA VAL A 141 -5.17 19.84 11.66
C VAL A 141 -4.12 20.71 10.95
N LEU A 142 -3.65 20.29 9.77
CA LEU A 142 -2.59 20.97 9.01
C LEU A 142 -3.05 22.29 8.34
N LEU A 143 -4.36 22.48 8.20
CA LEU A 143 -4.95 23.72 7.70
C LEU A 143 -5.24 24.74 8.82
N ARG A 144 -5.02 24.40 10.10
CA ARG A 144 -5.21 25.37 11.19
C ARG A 144 -4.21 26.53 11.08
N PRO A 145 -4.67 27.80 11.15
CA PRO A 145 -3.78 28.96 11.15
C PRO A 145 -2.73 28.88 12.25
N GLY A 146 -1.47 29.20 11.93
CA GLY A 146 -0.36 29.22 12.88
C GLY A 146 0.33 27.88 13.13
N ASN A 147 -0.09 26.78 12.49
CA ASN A 147 0.69 25.53 12.52
C ASN A 147 1.77 25.55 11.44
N SER A 148 2.99 25.19 11.80
CA SER A 148 4.12 25.14 10.86
C SER A 148 4.35 23.73 10.34
N ALA A 149 4.44 23.63 9.02
CA ALA A 149 4.79 22.41 8.32
C ALA A 149 6.14 21.86 8.79
N THR A 150 6.15 20.72 9.47
CA THR A 150 7.37 20.00 9.86
C THR A 150 7.73 18.91 8.85
N TRP A 151 9.00 18.52 8.76
CA TRP A 151 9.43 17.42 7.90
C TRP A 151 8.77 16.08 8.28
N GLU A 152 8.47 15.90 9.55
CA GLU A 152 7.69 14.77 10.05
C GLU A 152 6.29 14.72 9.43
N GLU A 153 5.61 15.86 9.28
CA GLU A 153 4.30 15.96 8.63
C GLU A 153 4.37 15.67 7.13
N VAL A 154 5.44 16.10 6.44
CA VAL A 154 5.64 15.76 5.02
C VAL A 154 5.82 14.25 4.82
N ILE A 155 6.64 13.61 5.66
CA ILE A 155 6.84 12.15 5.62
C ILE A 155 5.53 11.42 5.95
N GLU A 156 4.74 11.94 6.89
CA GLU A 156 3.42 11.41 7.22
C GLU A 156 2.47 11.49 6.02
N LEU A 157 2.42 12.63 5.33
CA LEU A 157 1.59 12.80 4.12
C LEU A 157 2.03 11.90 2.99
N LEU A 158 3.35 11.76 2.76
CA LEU A 158 3.88 10.82 1.78
C LEU A 158 3.46 9.38 2.13
N ARG A 159 3.54 9.00 3.41
CA ARG A 159 3.08 7.68 3.87
C ARG A 159 1.60 7.46 3.58
N ILE A 160 0.75 8.46 3.87
CA ILE A 160 -0.69 8.39 3.58
C ILE A 160 -0.91 8.29 2.06
N TYR A 161 -0.17 9.05 1.24
CA TYR A 161 -0.27 9.02 -0.23
C TYR A 161 0.06 7.64 -0.79
N LEU A 162 1.20 7.07 -0.40
CA LEU A 162 1.61 5.72 -0.79
C LEU A 162 0.61 4.66 -0.31
N THR A 163 -0.02 4.88 0.84
CA THR A 163 -1.05 3.98 1.36
C THR A 163 -2.34 4.04 0.55
N MET A 164 -2.80 5.24 0.20
CA MET A 164 -3.96 5.40 -0.67
C MET A 164 -3.71 4.80 -2.05
N LEU A 165 -2.50 4.98 -2.59
CA LEU A 165 -2.07 4.35 -3.84
C LEU A 165 -2.15 2.82 -3.77
N ALA A 166 -1.66 2.22 -2.68
CA ALA A 166 -1.79 0.78 -2.45
C ALA A 166 -3.24 0.32 -2.41
N GLY A 167 -4.07 1.06 -1.66
CA GLY A 167 -5.47 0.71 -1.48
C GLY A 167 -6.25 0.84 -2.78
N PHE A 168 -6.05 1.91 -3.55
CA PHE A 168 -6.70 2.07 -4.85
C PHE A 168 -6.22 1.02 -5.86
N THR A 169 -4.94 0.67 -5.86
CA THR A 169 -4.40 -0.45 -6.65
C THR A 169 -5.18 -1.73 -6.36
N LEU A 170 -5.35 -2.04 -5.08
CA LEU A 170 -6.10 -3.21 -4.64
C LEU A 170 -7.58 -3.15 -5.03
N VAL A 171 -8.26 -2.01 -4.89
CA VAL A 171 -9.67 -1.90 -5.32
C VAL A 171 -9.81 -2.05 -6.82
N ASN A 172 -8.92 -1.43 -7.61
CA ASN A 172 -8.94 -1.54 -9.06
C ASN A 172 -8.74 -3.00 -9.50
N ALA A 173 -7.74 -3.68 -8.95
CA ALA A 173 -7.48 -5.10 -9.23
C ALA A 173 -8.69 -5.97 -8.85
N THR A 174 -9.28 -5.71 -7.68
CA THR A 174 -10.41 -6.49 -7.20
C THR A 174 -11.68 -6.24 -8.01
N LEU A 175 -11.95 -5.00 -8.43
CA LEU A 175 -13.08 -4.68 -9.30
C LEU A 175 -12.97 -5.43 -10.64
N GLU A 176 -11.76 -5.45 -11.21
CA GLU A 176 -11.46 -6.24 -12.42
C GLU A 176 -11.82 -7.71 -12.22
N VAL A 177 -11.33 -8.33 -11.14
CA VAL A 177 -11.61 -9.75 -10.88
C VAL A 177 -13.10 -10.00 -10.62
N ILE A 178 -13.82 -9.13 -9.90
CA ILE A 178 -15.27 -9.28 -9.69
C ILE A 178 -16.01 -9.34 -11.03
N HIS A 179 -15.70 -8.45 -11.97
CA HIS A 179 -16.36 -8.44 -13.28
C HIS A 179 -16.06 -9.70 -14.08
N LEU A 180 -14.80 -10.15 -14.07
CA LEU A 180 -14.37 -11.38 -14.73
C LEU A 180 -15.11 -12.60 -14.19
N LEU A 181 -15.24 -12.70 -12.86
CA LEU A 181 -15.95 -13.81 -12.21
C LEU A 181 -17.46 -13.81 -12.46
N LEU A 182 -18.04 -12.64 -12.70
CA LEU A 182 -19.46 -12.47 -13.03
C LEU A 182 -19.73 -12.54 -14.54
N GLY A 183 -18.70 -12.72 -15.37
CA GLY A 183 -18.83 -12.73 -16.84
C GLY A 183 -19.27 -11.38 -17.42
N MET A 184 -19.03 -10.28 -16.70
CA MET A 184 -19.33 -8.92 -17.14
C MET A 184 -18.19 -8.35 -17.98
N GLU A 185 -18.44 -7.20 -18.63
CA GLU A 185 -17.38 -6.46 -19.33
C GLU A 185 -16.25 -6.09 -18.35
N ALA A 186 -15.00 -6.32 -18.77
CA ALA A 186 -13.82 -5.99 -17.98
C ALA A 186 -13.74 -4.46 -17.75
N PRO A 187 -13.66 -4.00 -16.49
CA PRO A 187 -13.67 -2.58 -16.17
C PRO A 187 -12.49 -1.82 -16.77
N PHE A 188 -11.28 -2.40 -16.74
CA PHE A 188 -10.07 -1.76 -17.25
C PHE A 188 -9.35 -2.60 -18.32
N GLY A 189 -9.51 -3.93 -18.31
CA GLY A 189 -8.81 -4.83 -19.23
C GLY A 189 -7.39 -5.15 -18.79
N PHE A 190 -7.18 -5.39 -17.50
CA PHE A 190 -5.85 -5.69 -16.95
C PHE A 190 -5.32 -7.07 -17.37
N LEU A 191 -6.18 -8.03 -17.71
CA LEU A 191 -5.72 -9.32 -18.24
C LEU A 191 -5.16 -9.22 -19.67
N THR A 192 -5.70 -8.34 -20.50
CA THR A 192 -5.38 -8.32 -21.95
C THR A 192 -4.03 -7.70 -22.28
N ASN A 193 -3.46 -6.88 -21.38
CA ASN A 193 -2.26 -6.09 -21.67
C ASN A 193 -0.94 -6.74 -21.24
N SER A 194 -0.99 -7.78 -20.39
CA SER A 194 0.18 -8.58 -20.00
C SER A 194 -0.16 -9.85 -19.20
N GLY A 195 -1.45 -10.12 -18.93
CA GLY A 195 -1.90 -11.20 -18.04
C GLY A 195 -1.74 -10.89 -16.55
N GLU A 196 -1.07 -9.81 -16.17
CA GLU A 196 -0.73 -9.51 -14.77
C GLU A 196 -1.66 -8.44 -14.17
N ILE A 197 -2.81 -8.88 -13.65
CA ILE A 197 -3.88 -8.01 -13.11
C ILE A 197 -3.32 -6.99 -12.11
N PHE A 198 -2.48 -7.46 -11.18
CA PHE A 198 -1.97 -6.59 -10.12
C PHE A 198 -1.01 -5.51 -10.65
N LEU A 199 -0.06 -5.86 -11.52
CA LEU A 199 0.89 -4.87 -12.05
C LEU A 199 0.18 -3.84 -12.91
N ASN A 200 -0.78 -4.26 -13.73
CA ASN A 200 -1.57 -3.33 -14.53
C ASN A 200 -2.47 -2.43 -13.66
N ALA A 201 -3.04 -2.96 -12.57
CA ALA A 201 -3.77 -2.14 -11.60
C ALA A 201 -2.87 -1.13 -10.88
N LEU A 202 -1.65 -1.54 -10.51
CA LEU A 202 -0.65 -0.67 -9.89
C LEU A 202 -0.24 0.44 -10.86
N TYR A 203 0.10 0.07 -12.09
CA TYR A 203 0.45 0.99 -13.16
C TYR A 203 -0.69 1.98 -13.41
N PHE A 204 -1.92 1.51 -13.62
CA PHE A 204 -3.09 2.37 -13.81
C PHE A 204 -3.29 3.33 -12.64
N THR A 205 -3.13 2.85 -11.41
CA THR A 205 -3.30 3.67 -10.21
C THR A 205 -2.20 4.73 -10.09
N VAL A 206 -0.93 4.36 -10.32
CA VAL A 206 0.20 5.30 -10.33
C VAL A 206 -0.01 6.36 -11.39
N VAL A 207 -0.24 5.96 -12.65
CA VAL A 207 -0.42 6.87 -13.79
C VAL A 207 -1.59 7.81 -13.59
N SER A 208 -2.71 7.32 -13.03
CA SER A 208 -3.90 8.13 -12.75
C SER A 208 -3.69 9.07 -11.57
N MET A 209 -3.15 8.58 -10.45
CA MET A 209 -2.92 9.40 -9.24
C MET A 209 -1.83 10.46 -9.45
N THR A 210 -0.83 10.17 -10.28
CA THR A 210 0.22 11.13 -10.65
C THR A 210 -0.19 12.03 -11.82
N THR A 211 -1.42 11.89 -12.34
CA THR A 211 -1.97 12.66 -13.46
C THR A 211 -1.20 12.51 -14.79
N LEU A 212 -0.39 11.47 -14.93
CA LEU A 212 0.33 11.16 -16.17
C LEU A 212 -0.63 10.79 -17.30
N GLY A 213 -1.62 9.94 -17.00
CA GLY A 213 -2.74 9.65 -17.90
C GLY A 213 -2.35 9.23 -19.32
N TYR A 214 -1.48 8.23 -19.49
CA TYR A 214 -1.02 7.77 -20.81
C TYR A 214 -2.16 7.34 -21.77
N GLY A 215 -3.32 6.96 -21.24
CA GLY A 215 -4.52 6.66 -22.02
C GLY A 215 -4.56 5.26 -22.62
N ASP A 216 -3.57 4.43 -22.31
CA ASP A 216 -3.48 3.01 -22.66
C ASP A 216 -4.45 2.14 -21.85
N LEU A 217 -4.69 2.50 -20.59
CA LEU A 217 -5.72 1.91 -19.73
C LEU A 217 -6.76 2.96 -19.37
N VAL A 218 -8.04 2.65 -19.67
CA VAL A 218 -9.18 3.55 -19.42
C VAL A 218 -10.36 2.77 -18.85
N PRO A 219 -11.15 3.36 -17.94
CA PRO A 219 -12.31 2.70 -17.39
C PRO A 219 -13.43 2.58 -18.44
N ARG A 220 -13.92 1.37 -18.65
CA ARG A 220 -14.96 1.04 -19.64
C ARG A 220 -16.34 1.03 -19.01
N THR A 221 -16.45 0.45 -17.81
CA THR A 221 -17.71 0.31 -17.07
C THR A 221 -18.04 1.55 -16.22
N TRP A 222 -19.31 1.69 -15.84
CA TRP A 222 -19.80 2.87 -15.11
C TRP A 222 -19.23 2.98 -13.70
N ASP A 223 -19.06 1.86 -13.03
CA ASP A 223 -18.53 1.75 -11.67
C ASP A 223 -17.02 1.96 -11.62
N ALA A 224 -16.26 1.49 -12.61
CA ALA A 224 -14.85 1.84 -12.77
C ALA A 224 -14.66 3.34 -13.01
N LYS A 225 -15.54 3.97 -13.81
CA LYS A 225 -15.52 5.43 -13.99
C LYS A 225 -15.78 6.15 -12.68
N LEU A 226 -16.77 5.69 -11.89
CA LEU A 226 -17.07 6.26 -10.59
C LEU A 226 -15.89 6.12 -9.61
N LEU A 227 -15.27 4.94 -9.57
CA LEU A 227 -14.07 4.68 -8.77
C LEU A 227 -12.92 5.60 -9.18
N LEU A 228 -12.67 5.77 -10.49
CA LEU A 228 -11.63 6.67 -10.99
C LEU A 228 -11.90 8.14 -10.60
N ILE A 229 -13.16 8.59 -10.59
CA ILE A 229 -13.52 9.94 -10.14
C ILE A 229 -13.10 10.13 -8.67
N PHE A 230 -13.46 9.19 -7.79
CA PHE A 230 -13.07 9.26 -6.38
C PHE A 230 -11.55 9.18 -6.18
N GLN A 231 -10.88 8.29 -6.90
CA GLN A 231 -9.42 8.16 -6.88
C GLN A 231 -8.73 9.46 -7.31
N SER A 232 -9.21 10.07 -8.40
CA SER A 232 -8.65 11.31 -8.95
C SER A 232 -8.83 12.48 -8.00
N LEU A 233 -10.05 12.69 -7.47
CA LEU A 233 -10.34 13.74 -6.50
C LEU A 233 -9.47 13.63 -5.25
N THR A 234 -9.36 12.41 -4.71
CA THR A 234 -8.52 12.16 -3.54
C THR A 234 -7.06 12.50 -3.84
N SER A 235 -6.53 12.07 -5.00
CA SER A 235 -5.15 12.34 -5.38
C SER A 235 -4.86 13.84 -5.53
N TYR A 236 -5.75 14.59 -6.18
CA TYR A 236 -5.59 16.05 -6.33
C TYR A 236 -5.51 16.77 -5.00
N ILE A 237 -6.40 16.45 -4.06
CA ILE A 237 -6.40 17.06 -2.73
C ILE A 237 -5.09 16.75 -2.00
N MET A 238 -4.63 15.50 -2.05
CA MET A 238 -3.37 15.08 -1.43
C MET A 238 -2.16 15.79 -2.03
N PHE A 239 -2.08 15.86 -3.36
CA PHE A 239 -0.97 16.48 -4.06
C PHE A 239 -0.89 17.98 -3.76
N ALA A 240 -2.03 18.69 -3.80
CA ALA A 240 -2.10 20.11 -3.47
C ALA A 240 -1.62 20.40 -2.04
N LEU A 241 -2.01 19.56 -1.07
CA LEU A 241 -1.59 19.71 0.32
C LEU A 241 -0.10 19.44 0.51
N MET A 242 0.44 18.43 -0.16
CA MET A 242 1.88 18.11 -0.13
C MET A 242 2.69 19.32 -0.60
N VAL A 243 2.32 19.90 -1.76
CA VAL A 243 2.98 21.10 -2.31
C VAL A 243 2.86 22.28 -1.33
N GLY A 244 1.66 22.53 -0.80
CA GLY A 244 1.45 23.63 0.15
C GLY A 244 2.29 23.51 1.42
N ILE A 245 2.45 22.31 1.96
CA ILE A 245 3.22 22.06 3.19
C ILE A 245 4.71 22.16 2.94
N ILE A 246 5.21 21.58 1.84
CA ILE A 246 6.61 21.71 1.44
C ILE A 246 6.96 23.18 1.21
N THR A 247 6.10 23.92 0.51
CA THR A 247 6.31 25.36 0.23
C THR A 247 6.40 26.17 1.51
N ARG A 248 5.49 25.96 2.47
CA ARG A 248 5.53 26.62 3.78
C ARG A 248 6.80 26.29 4.57
N GLY A 249 7.27 25.03 4.52
CA GLY A 249 8.51 24.62 5.18
C GLY A 249 9.74 25.32 4.59
N VAL A 250 9.83 25.42 3.27
CA VAL A 250 10.95 26.09 2.57
C VAL A 250 10.97 27.60 2.84
N VAL A 251 9.81 28.27 2.72
CA VAL A 251 9.72 29.74 2.93
C VAL A 251 10.15 30.11 4.35
N ARG A 252 9.68 29.38 5.36
CA ARG A 252 10.03 29.66 6.75
C ARG A 252 11.51 29.44 7.05
N THR A 253 12.14 28.43 6.44
CA THR A 253 13.58 28.19 6.62
C THR A 253 14.42 29.38 6.11
N ARG A 254 13.97 30.06 5.04
CA ARG A 254 14.62 31.27 4.54
C ARG A 254 14.45 32.46 5.50
N GLU A 255 13.24 32.66 6.01
CA GLU A 255 12.96 33.71 7.03
C GLU A 255 13.82 33.51 8.30
N GLU A 256 13.98 32.27 8.77
CA GLU A 256 14.83 31.95 9.94
C GLU A 256 16.33 32.12 9.65
N ASN A 257 16.76 31.91 8.40
CA ASN A 257 18.15 32.11 7.96
C ASN A 257 18.47 33.55 7.54
N GLY A 258 17.48 34.45 7.51
CA GLY A 258 17.67 35.85 7.10
C GLY A 258 17.97 36.04 5.61
N GLU A 259 17.59 35.07 4.77
CA GLU A 259 17.67 35.13 3.29
C GLU A 259 16.35 35.62 2.68
#